data_AF-A0AAD4D915-F1
#
_entry.id   AF-A0AAD4D915-F1
#
_cell.length_a   1.000
_cell.length_b   1.000
_cell.length_c   1.000
_cell.angle_alpha   90.00
_cell.angle_beta   90.00
_cell.angle_gamma   90.00
#
_symmetry.space_group_name_H-M   'P 1'
#
loop_
_entity.id
_entity.type
_entity.pdbx_description
1 polymer ?
#
loop_
_entity_poly.entity_id
_entity_poly.type
_entity_poly.pdbx_seq_one_letter_code
_entity_poly.pdbx_strand_id
1 'polypeptide(L)'
;MKHNNQLPGEHFRKDWQSRVKTWLDQAGRKKSRRIARVQKAARIAPRPVDGLIRPAVRCPTVKYNTKLRAGRGFTLEELKAAGIRRKEALSIGVSVDARRRNKSEESLQLNVQRLKAYKAKLIVFPRKAGKTKAGDSAAAELSAAVQLTGPVFPVAQTWTKEKARKITEAEKNNSAYEQHRKARSVARLHGIREARRKAKEEEEANKKK
;
A
#
# COMPACT_ATOMS: atom_id res chain seq x y z
N MET A 1 -49.48 -7.67 9.73
CA MET A 1 -48.37 -8.52 10.21
C MET A 1 -48.96 -9.54 11.17
N LYS A 2 -48.76 -10.83 10.95
CA LYS A 2 -49.21 -11.87 11.90
C LYS A 2 -48.02 -12.28 12.76
N HIS A 3 -48.25 -12.56 14.04
CA HIS A 3 -47.24 -12.98 15.02
C HIS A 3 -46.10 -11.96 15.27
N ASN A 4 -45.17 -12.35 16.15
CA ASN A 4 -43.98 -11.57 16.51
C ASN A 4 -42.88 -11.67 15.45
N ASN A 5 -43.17 -11.19 14.23
CA ASN A 5 -42.24 -11.19 13.11
C ASN A 5 -41.48 -9.84 13.02
N GLN A 6 -40.32 -9.83 12.36
CA GLN A 6 -39.56 -8.61 12.08
C GLN A 6 -40.27 -7.75 11.03
N LEU A 7 -40.31 -6.42 11.23
CA LEU A 7 -40.94 -5.49 10.29
C LEU A 7 -40.20 -5.51 8.95
N PRO A 8 -40.88 -5.80 7.82
CA PRO A 8 -40.22 -5.85 6.52
C PRO A 8 -39.82 -4.44 6.08
N GLY A 9 -38.51 -4.23 5.95
CA GLY A 9 -37.89 -3.01 5.40
C GLY A 9 -37.52 -3.15 3.93
N GLU A 10 -38.28 -3.94 3.16
CA GLU A 10 -37.94 -4.29 1.79
C GLU A 10 -38.11 -3.10 0.83
N HIS A 11 -37.12 -2.91 -0.05
CA HIS A 11 -37.08 -1.80 -1.00
C HIS A 11 -37.64 -2.17 -2.39
N PHE A 12 -38.78 -2.84 -2.44
CA PHE A 12 -39.47 -3.26 -3.68
C PHE A 12 -40.65 -2.36 -4.08
N ARG A 13 -40.76 -1.16 -3.49
CA ARG A 13 -41.88 -0.22 -3.71
C ARG A 13 -41.83 0.54 -5.04
N LYS A 14 -40.70 0.49 -5.75
CA LYS A 14 -40.52 1.08 -7.09
C LYS A 14 -40.55 -0.02 -8.12
N ASP A 15 -40.67 0.35 -9.40
CA ASP A 15 -40.49 -0.61 -10.50
C ASP A 15 -39.04 -1.13 -10.57
N TRP A 16 -38.81 -2.20 -9.81
CA TRP A 16 -37.54 -2.92 -9.73
C TRP A 16 -37.45 -4.04 -10.76
N GLN A 17 -38.59 -4.57 -11.20
CA GLN A 17 -38.67 -5.70 -12.13
C GLN A 17 -38.10 -5.34 -13.50
N SER A 18 -38.29 -4.09 -13.95
CA SER A 18 -37.66 -3.58 -15.20
C SER A 18 -36.15 -3.42 -15.14
N ARG A 19 -35.56 -3.40 -13.93
CA ARG A 19 -34.12 -3.15 -13.70
C ARG A 19 -33.40 -4.35 -13.06
N VAL A 20 -33.91 -5.55 -13.30
CA VAL A 20 -33.27 -6.79 -12.84
C VAL A 20 -32.03 -7.08 -13.67
N LYS A 21 -30.86 -6.98 -13.03
CA LYS A 21 -29.59 -7.40 -13.62
C LYS A 21 -29.40 -8.90 -13.47
N THR A 22 -29.52 -9.65 -14.56
CA THR A 22 -29.19 -11.07 -14.61
C THR A 22 -27.68 -11.28 -14.80
N TRP A 23 -27.17 -12.46 -14.42
CA TRP A 23 -25.75 -12.82 -14.49
C TRP A 23 -25.47 -14.00 -15.43
N LEU A 24 -26.37 -14.27 -16.38
CA LEU A 24 -26.25 -15.38 -17.33
C LEU A 24 -25.00 -15.26 -18.23
N ASP A 25 -24.54 -14.04 -18.47
CA ASP A 25 -23.35 -13.74 -19.26
C ASP A 25 -22.02 -13.82 -18.46
N GLN A 26 -22.06 -14.18 -17.17
CA GLN A 26 -20.88 -14.18 -16.30
C GLN A 26 -19.77 -15.08 -16.86
N ALA A 27 -20.11 -16.28 -17.35
CA ALA A 27 -19.16 -17.21 -17.95
C ALA A 27 -18.57 -16.66 -19.26
N GLY A 28 -19.41 -16.09 -20.12
CA GLY A 28 -18.99 -15.40 -21.35
C GLY A 28 -18.01 -14.27 -21.06
N ARG A 29 -18.32 -13.38 -20.11
CA ARG A 29 -17.41 -12.31 -19.68
C ARG A 29 -16.08 -12.84 -19.13
N LYS A 30 -16.07 -13.97 -18.41
CA LYS A 30 -14.82 -14.60 -17.93
C LYS A 30 -13.96 -15.10 -19.10
N LYS A 31 -14.57 -15.76 -20.09
CA LYS A 31 -13.89 -16.21 -21.33
C LYS A 31 -13.30 -15.03 -22.11
N SER A 32 -14.09 -13.99 -22.37
CA SER A 32 -13.63 -12.80 -23.11
C SER A 32 -12.46 -12.10 -22.40
N ARG A 33 -12.51 -11.95 -21.07
CA ARG A 33 -11.38 -11.40 -20.29
C ARG A 33 -10.14 -12.28 -20.35
N ARG A 34 -10.28 -13.61 -20.38
CA ARG A 34 -9.14 -14.54 -20.52
C ARG A 34 -8.48 -14.37 -21.90
N ILE A 35 -9.27 -14.37 -22.98
CA ILE A 35 -8.76 -14.19 -24.34
C ILE A 35 -8.03 -12.85 -24.49
N ALA A 36 -8.63 -11.76 -23.99
CA ALA A 36 -8.00 -10.44 -24.02
C ALA A 36 -6.66 -10.40 -23.25
N ARG A 37 -6.54 -11.13 -22.13
CA ARG A 37 -5.27 -11.26 -21.40
C ARG A 37 -4.22 -12.04 -22.18
N VAL A 38 -4.60 -13.13 -22.85
CA VAL A 38 -3.70 -13.92 -23.71
C VAL A 38 -3.21 -13.09 -24.90
N GLN A 39 -4.11 -12.39 -25.58
CA GLN A 39 -3.77 -11.47 -26.67
C GLN A 39 -2.84 -10.34 -26.19
N LYS A 40 -3.12 -9.76 -25.01
CA LYS A 40 -2.24 -8.76 -24.41
C LYS A 40 -0.85 -9.33 -24.14
N ALA A 41 -0.76 -10.56 -23.61
CA ALA A 41 0.48 -11.23 -23.28
C ALA A 41 1.39 -11.40 -24.51
N ALA A 42 0.83 -11.92 -25.60
CA ALA A 42 1.53 -12.08 -26.88
C ALA A 42 2.00 -10.73 -27.43
N ARG A 43 1.15 -9.69 -27.39
CA ARG A 43 1.47 -8.36 -27.95
C ARG A 43 2.63 -7.65 -27.24
N ILE A 44 2.80 -7.84 -25.93
CA ILE A 44 3.80 -7.10 -25.15
C ILE A 44 5.05 -7.92 -24.83
N ALA A 45 5.11 -9.18 -25.28
CA ALA A 45 6.26 -10.05 -25.06
C ALA A 45 7.57 -9.32 -25.44
N PRO A 46 8.63 -9.39 -24.61
CA PRO A 46 8.79 -10.25 -23.43
C PRO A 46 8.26 -9.67 -22.10
N ARG A 47 7.63 -8.49 -22.09
CA ARG A 47 7.23 -7.81 -20.85
C ARG A 47 6.12 -8.55 -20.08
N PRO A 48 6.11 -8.55 -18.73
CA PRO A 48 5.04 -9.16 -17.94
C PRO A 48 3.65 -8.52 -18.15
N VAL A 49 2.60 -9.34 -18.09
CA VAL A 49 1.20 -8.93 -18.35
C VAL A 49 0.59 -8.07 -17.24
N ASP A 50 1.04 -8.29 -16.00
CA ASP A 50 0.58 -7.57 -14.80
C ASP A 50 0.88 -6.06 -14.88
N GLY A 51 1.89 -5.69 -15.68
CA GLY A 51 2.21 -4.31 -16.02
C GLY A 51 3.26 -3.70 -15.09
N LEU A 52 3.01 -2.47 -14.65
CA LEU A 52 3.99 -1.68 -13.90
C LEU A 52 4.08 -2.15 -12.45
N ILE A 53 5.31 -2.22 -11.91
CA ILE A 53 5.49 -2.48 -10.48
C ILE A 53 4.86 -1.35 -9.65
N ARG A 54 4.16 -1.74 -8.59
CA ARG A 54 3.49 -0.86 -7.62
C ARG A 54 4.27 -0.82 -6.30
N PRO A 55 4.27 0.31 -5.57
CA PRO A 55 4.86 0.39 -4.23
C PRO A 55 4.02 -0.39 -3.22
N ALA A 56 4.63 -0.71 -2.08
CA ALA A 56 3.92 -1.24 -0.93
C ALA A 56 3.42 -0.06 -0.06
N VAL A 57 2.13 -0.05 0.24
CA VAL A 57 1.46 1.05 0.94
C VAL A 57 0.55 0.50 2.04
N ARG A 58 0.56 1.15 3.21
CA ARG A 58 -0.36 0.85 4.32
C ARG A 58 -1.76 1.43 4.06
N CYS A 59 -2.81 0.77 4.53
CA CYS A 59 -4.15 1.32 4.45
C CYS A 59 -4.36 2.46 5.46
N PRO A 60 -5.23 3.45 5.17
CA PRO A 60 -5.25 4.72 5.90
C PRO A 60 -6.00 4.70 7.24
N THR A 61 -6.81 3.67 7.53
CA THR A 61 -7.67 3.64 8.73
C THR A 61 -7.04 2.82 9.85
N VAL A 62 -7.37 3.14 11.11
CA VAL A 62 -6.90 2.38 12.29
C VAL A 62 -7.19 0.88 12.18
N LYS A 63 -8.35 0.51 11.62
CA LYS A 63 -8.74 -0.90 11.42
C LYS A 63 -7.83 -1.65 10.43
N TYR A 64 -7.25 -0.96 9.45
CA TYR A 64 -6.53 -1.60 8.34
C TYR A 64 -5.07 -1.16 8.20
N ASN A 65 -4.56 -0.27 9.06
CA ASN A 65 -3.18 0.23 9.00
C ASN A 65 -2.12 -0.88 9.12
N THR A 66 -2.47 -2.04 9.69
CA THR A 66 -1.62 -3.24 9.75
C THR A 66 -1.51 -3.97 8.42
N LYS A 67 -2.46 -3.77 7.49
CA LYS A 67 -2.46 -4.40 6.17
C LYS A 67 -1.56 -3.63 5.20
N LEU A 68 -0.79 -4.39 4.43
CA LEU A 68 0.01 -3.87 3.32
C LEU A 68 -0.67 -4.19 1.99
N ARG A 69 -0.67 -3.24 1.05
CA ARG A 69 -1.26 -3.42 -0.28
C ARG A 69 -0.40 -2.79 -1.37
N ALA A 70 -0.66 -3.19 -2.61
CA ALA A 70 -0.13 -2.49 -3.77
C ALA A 70 -0.75 -1.07 -3.85
N GLY A 71 0.10 -0.06 -3.93
CA GLY A 71 -0.29 1.33 -4.14
C GLY A 71 -0.61 1.66 -5.60
N ARG A 72 -0.78 2.96 -5.88
CA ARG A 72 -0.94 3.48 -7.25
C ARG A 72 0.40 3.65 -7.96
N GLY A 73 1.38 4.24 -7.28
CA GLY A 73 2.72 4.50 -7.84
C GLY A 73 3.72 5.02 -6.81
N PHE A 74 5.00 4.90 -7.14
CA PHE A 74 6.13 5.36 -6.33
C PHE A 74 6.15 6.88 -6.23
N THR A 75 6.62 7.41 -5.10
CA THR A 75 6.78 8.85 -4.91
C THR A 75 8.03 9.37 -5.62
N LEU A 76 8.13 10.69 -5.79
CA LEU A 76 9.33 11.30 -6.38
C LEU A 76 10.56 11.14 -5.48
N GLU A 77 10.36 11.16 -4.17
CA GLU A 77 11.42 10.95 -3.16
C GLU A 77 11.97 9.52 -3.22
N GLU A 78 11.08 8.52 -3.29
CA GLU A 78 11.46 7.11 -3.42
C GLU A 78 12.28 6.88 -4.70
N LEU A 79 11.86 7.48 -5.83
CA LEU A 79 12.58 7.39 -7.10
C LEU A 79 13.95 8.07 -7.04
N LYS A 80 14.02 9.26 -6.42
CA LYS A 80 15.29 9.99 -6.23
C LYS A 80 16.27 9.17 -5.39
N ALA A 81 15.81 8.60 -4.28
CA ALA A 81 16.62 7.75 -3.40
C ALA A 81 17.04 6.42 -4.05
N ALA A 82 16.24 5.90 -4.99
CA ALA A 82 16.59 4.72 -5.78
C ALA A 82 17.47 5.02 -7.01
N GLY A 83 17.78 6.29 -7.29
CA GLY A 83 18.54 6.69 -8.47
C GLY A 83 17.81 6.46 -9.80
N ILE A 84 16.48 6.59 -9.79
CA ILE A 84 15.63 6.43 -10.99
C ILE A 84 15.07 7.80 -11.37
N ARG A 85 15.30 8.22 -12.62
CA ARG A 85 14.75 9.48 -13.12
C ARG A 85 13.24 9.35 -13.33
N ARG A 86 12.47 10.36 -12.92
CA ARG A 86 10.99 10.37 -13.04
C ARG A 86 10.47 10.01 -14.44
N LYS A 87 11.10 10.56 -15.49
CA LYS A 87 10.69 10.33 -16.89
C LYS A 87 11.06 8.91 -17.38
N GLU A 88 12.14 8.35 -16.85
CA GLU A 88 12.63 7.01 -17.19
C GLU A 88 11.84 5.90 -16.48
N ALA A 89 11.32 6.19 -15.28
CA ALA A 89 10.56 5.22 -14.48
C ALA A 89 9.47 4.50 -15.29
N LEU A 90 8.66 5.25 -16.06
CA LEU A 90 7.57 4.64 -16.83
C LEU A 90 8.09 3.74 -17.97
N SER A 91 9.20 4.10 -18.62
CA SER A 91 9.80 3.27 -19.68
C SER A 91 10.35 1.95 -19.15
N ILE A 92 10.89 1.93 -17.93
CA ILE A 92 11.44 0.72 -17.29
C ILE A 92 10.39 -0.10 -16.53
N GLY A 93 9.11 0.28 -16.61
CA GLY A 93 8.01 -0.47 -15.98
C GLY A 93 7.71 -0.10 -14.52
N VAL A 94 8.11 1.09 -14.07
CA VAL A 94 7.85 1.60 -12.71
C VAL A 94 6.70 2.61 -12.73
N SER A 95 5.68 2.38 -11.90
CA SER A 95 4.55 3.32 -11.77
C SER A 95 4.89 4.53 -10.90
N VAL A 96 4.45 5.72 -11.27
CA VAL A 96 4.75 6.97 -10.55
C VAL A 96 3.46 7.65 -10.08
N ASP A 97 3.44 8.09 -8.83
CA ASP A 97 2.36 8.90 -8.26
C ASP A 97 2.93 10.13 -7.53
N ALA A 98 3.01 11.25 -8.25
CA ALA A 98 3.57 12.50 -7.74
C ALA A 98 2.75 13.14 -6.60
N ARG A 99 1.53 12.65 -6.33
CA ARG A 99 0.65 13.19 -5.28
C ARG A 99 0.90 12.58 -3.90
N ARG A 100 1.51 11.39 -3.84
CA ARG A 100 1.77 10.71 -2.56
C ARG A 100 3.01 11.31 -1.91
N ARG A 101 2.92 11.54 -0.59
CA ARG A 101 4.00 12.07 0.25
C ARG A 101 4.46 10.99 1.23
N ASN A 102 5.76 10.93 1.51
CA ASN A 102 6.27 10.08 2.57
C ASN A 102 6.28 10.86 3.88
N LYS A 103 5.82 10.22 4.95
CA LYS A 103 5.86 10.78 6.31
C LYS A 103 6.70 9.95 7.27
N SER A 104 7.02 8.72 6.89
CA SER A 104 7.76 7.77 7.71
C SER A 104 8.94 7.20 6.92
N GLU A 105 10.09 7.16 7.58
CA GLU A 105 11.35 6.73 6.99
C GLU A 105 11.31 5.23 6.63
N GLU A 106 10.66 4.40 7.44
CA GLU A 106 10.56 2.96 7.21
C GLU A 106 9.81 2.65 5.91
N SER A 107 8.77 3.45 5.60
CA SER A 107 8.01 3.27 4.35
C SER A 107 8.81 3.69 3.12
N LEU A 108 9.62 4.75 3.26
CA LEU A 108 10.54 5.22 2.23
C LEU A 108 11.58 4.15 1.94
N GLN A 109 12.26 3.66 2.98
CA GLN A 109 13.30 2.64 2.86
C GLN A 109 12.78 1.35 2.25
N LEU A 110 11.62 0.86 2.70
CA LEU A 110 10.99 -0.35 2.16
C LEU A 110 10.75 -0.22 0.64
N ASN A 111 10.19 0.91 0.20
CA ASN A 111 9.91 1.13 -1.22
C ASN A 111 11.17 1.39 -2.04
N VAL A 112 12.19 2.03 -1.48
CA VAL A 112 13.51 2.19 -2.13
C VAL A 112 14.20 0.83 -2.32
N GLN A 113 14.20 -0.02 -1.29
CA GLN A 113 14.72 -1.39 -1.39
C GLN A 113 13.96 -2.20 -2.44
N ARG A 114 12.64 -2.04 -2.48
CA ARG A 114 11.79 -2.66 -3.51
C ARG A 114 12.14 -2.21 -4.93
N LEU A 115 12.40 -0.92 -5.14
CA LEU A 115 12.85 -0.39 -6.43
C LEU A 115 14.23 -0.93 -6.82
N LYS A 116 15.18 -0.97 -5.89
CA LYS A 116 16.52 -1.53 -6.12
C LYS A 116 16.45 -3.02 -6.48
N ALA A 117 15.66 -3.80 -5.73
CA ALA A 117 15.44 -5.22 -6.01
C ALA A 117 14.77 -5.46 -7.37
N TYR A 118 13.82 -4.59 -7.78
CA TYR A 118 13.22 -4.65 -9.11
C TYR A 118 14.24 -4.34 -10.20
N LYS A 119 15.03 -3.27 -10.03
CA LYS A 119 16.06 -2.86 -11.00
C LYS A 119 17.12 -3.94 -11.20
N ALA A 120 17.52 -4.64 -10.13
CA ALA A 120 18.47 -5.75 -10.21
C ALA A 120 17.94 -6.97 -11.00
N LYS A 121 16.61 -7.16 -11.08
CA LYS A 121 15.98 -8.26 -11.82
C LYS A 121 15.46 -7.84 -13.20
N LEU A 122 15.62 -6.56 -13.56
CA LEU A 122 15.10 -6.03 -14.82
C LEU A 122 16.08 -6.34 -15.94
N ILE A 123 15.61 -7.10 -16.94
CA ILE A 123 16.36 -7.35 -18.18
C ILE A 123 15.97 -6.28 -19.20
N VAL A 124 16.93 -5.48 -19.66
CA VAL A 124 16.70 -4.38 -20.61
C VAL A 124 17.21 -4.77 -21.99
N PHE A 125 16.31 -4.78 -22.97
CA PHE A 125 16.66 -5.12 -24.35
C PHE A 125 17.23 -3.90 -25.09
N PRO A 126 18.26 -4.09 -25.93
CA PRO A 126 18.77 -3.03 -26.79
C PRO A 126 17.69 -2.58 -27.77
N ARG A 127 17.55 -1.26 -27.95
CA ARG A 127 16.54 -0.69 -28.86
C ARG A 127 16.73 -1.12 -30.32
N LYS A 128 17.98 -1.38 -30.74
CA LYS A 128 18.33 -1.92 -32.05
C LYS A 128 19.07 -3.23 -31.85
N ALA A 129 18.58 -4.30 -32.47
CA ALA A 129 19.23 -5.61 -32.43
C ALA A 129 20.70 -5.50 -32.89
N GLY A 130 21.60 -6.14 -32.16
CA GLY A 130 23.03 -6.13 -32.43
C GLY A 130 23.78 -4.84 -32.07
N LYS A 131 23.10 -3.78 -31.59
CA LYS A 131 23.75 -2.54 -31.12
C LYS A 131 23.41 -2.26 -29.65
N THR A 132 24.23 -2.80 -28.75
CA THR A 132 24.11 -2.61 -27.30
C THR A 132 24.65 -1.24 -26.88
N LYS A 133 23.97 -0.62 -25.91
CA LYS A 133 24.35 0.64 -25.25
C LYS A 133 24.50 0.41 -23.75
N ALA A 134 25.04 1.42 -23.07
CA ALA A 134 25.09 1.43 -21.61
C ALA A 134 23.68 1.28 -21.01
N GLY A 135 23.50 0.27 -20.16
CA GLY A 135 22.23 -0.06 -19.51
C GLY A 135 21.43 -1.17 -20.19
N ASP A 136 21.86 -1.67 -21.35
CA ASP A 136 21.30 -2.89 -21.94
C ASP A 136 21.87 -4.15 -21.26
N SER A 137 21.05 -5.20 -21.20
CA SER A 137 21.43 -6.51 -20.65
C SER A 137 22.39 -7.27 -21.56
N ALA A 138 23.18 -8.16 -20.95
CA ALA A 138 24.09 -9.04 -21.67
C ALA A 138 23.34 -10.05 -22.56
N ALA A 139 23.97 -10.52 -23.63
CA ALA A 139 23.35 -11.46 -24.59
C ALA A 139 22.81 -12.74 -23.93
N ALA A 140 23.48 -13.24 -22.89
CA ALA A 140 23.04 -14.41 -22.13
C ALA A 140 21.73 -14.17 -21.34
N GLU A 141 21.54 -12.97 -20.80
CA GLU A 141 20.28 -12.61 -20.11
C GLU A 141 19.13 -12.43 -21.12
N LEU A 142 19.44 -11.93 -22.31
CA LEU A 142 18.44 -11.73 -23.37
C LEU A 142 17.88 -13.06 -23.89
N SER A 143 18.72 -14.09 -24.01
CA SER A 143 18.26 -15.43 -24.42
C SER A 143 17.48 -16.14 -23.32
N ALA A 144 17.81 -15.89 -22.06
CA ALA A 144 17.10 -16.44 -20.90
C ALA A 144 15.81 -15.66 -20.55
N ALA A 145 15.53 -14.55 -21.22
CA ALA A 145 14.39 -13.69 -20.90
C ALA A 145 13.05 -14.38 -21.23
N VAL A 146 12.30 -14.74 -20.19
CA VAL A 146 10.96 -15.30 -20.30
C VAL A 146 9.93 -14.34 -19.73
N GLN A 147 8.74 -14.31 -20.33
CA GLN A 147 7.63 -13.52 -19.80
C GLN A 147 7.18 -14.08 -18.45
N LEU A 148 7.28 -13.26 -17.39
CA LEU A 148 6.78 -13.64 -16.07
C LEU A 148 5.26 -13.84 -16.09
N THR A 149 4.82 -15.03 -15.68
CA THR A 149 3.41 -15.34 -15.43
C THR A 149 3.04 -15.03 -13.98
N GLY A 150 2.03 -14.18 -13.78
CA GLY A 150 1.55 -13.79 -12.45
C GLY A 150 1.94 -12.35 -12.05
N PRO A 151 1.77 -11.99 -10.77
CA PRO A 151 2.00 -10.63 -10.31
C PRO A 151 3.50 -10.28 -10.30
N VAL A 152 3.85 -9.10 -10.79
CA VAL A 152 5.23 -8.60 -10.77
C VAL A 152 5.56 -8.12 -9.36
N PHE A 153 6.52 -8.77 -8.69
CA PHE A 153 6.95 -8.44 -7.33
C PHE A 153 5.74 -8.34 -6.37
N PRO A 154 5.04 -9.44 -6.04
CA PRO A 154 3.87 -9.37 -5.18
C PRO A 154 4.20 -8.70 -3.82
N VAL A 155 3.29 -7.86 -3.33
CA VAL A 155 3.41 -7.23 -2.01
C VAL A 155 3.00 -8.26 -0.97
N ALA A 156 3.99 -8.83 -0.28
CA ALA A 156 3.78 -9.77 0.81
C ALA A 156 3.74 -9.03 2.15
N GLN A 157 2.83 -9.43 3.03
CA GLN A 157 2.83 -8.99 4.42
C GLN A 157 3.68 -9.96 5.22
N THR A 158 4.85 -9.51 5.66
CA THR A 158 5.73 -10.28 6.54
C THR A 158 5.42 -9.98 8.00
N TRP A 159 5.49 -11.00 8.83
CA TRP A 159 5.41 -10.90 10.28
C TRP A 159 6.64 -11.55 10.89
N THR A 160 7.35 -10.80 11.72
CA THR A 160 8.49 -11.31 12.48
C THR A 160 7.97 -12.04 13.70
N LYS A 161 8.17 -13.36 13.76
CA LYS A 161 7.84 -14.14 14.96
C LYS A 161 8.91 -13.89 16.02
N GLU A 162 8.50 -13.29 17.13
CA GLU A 162 9.37 -13.09 18.29
C GLU A 162 9.59 -14.43 19.02
N LYS A 163 10.80 -14.62 19.57
CA LYS A 163 11.13 -15.81 20.37
C LYS A 163 10.57 -15.67 21.78
N ALA A 164 10.23 -16.79 22.41
CA ALA A 164 9.85 -16.81 23.82
C ALA A 164 10.99 -16.28 24.68
N ARG A 165 10.68 -15.40 25.63
CA ARG A 165 11.63 -14.81 26.58
C ARG A 165 11.04 -14.80 27.98
N LYS A 166 11.90 -14.81 29.01
CA LYS A 166 11.49 -14.67 30.41
C LYS A 166 10.90 -13.27 30.63
N ILE A 167 9.79 -13.21 31.35
CA ILE A 167 9.14 -11.95 31.73
C ILE A 167 10.03 -11.23 32.76
N THR A 168 10.25 -9.94 32.57
CA THR A 168 11.04 -9.14 33.51
C THR A 168 10.19 -8.70 34.71
N GLU A 169 10.81 -8.39 35.85
CA GLU A 169 10.08 -7.89 37.03
C GLU A 169 9.35 -6.57 36.74
N ALA A 170 9.95 -5.70 35.91
CA ALA A 170 9.34 -4.44 35.49
C ALA A 170 8.05 -4.65 34.70
N GLU A 171 8.02 -5.65 33.80
CA GLU A 171 6.82 -6.01 33.04
C GLU A 171 5.74 -6.61 33.94
N LYS A 172 6.13 -7.40 34.95
CA LYS A 172 5.22 -8.03 35.90
C LYS A 172 4.54 -7.00 36.82
N ASN A 173 5.29 -5.97 37.23
CA ASN A 173 4.78 -4.91 38.11
C ASN A 173 4.01 -3.82 37.35
N ASN A 174 3.98 -3.86 36.01
CA ASN A 174 3.30 -2.85 35.20
C ASN A 174 1.81 -3.15 34.99
N SER A 175 0.93 -2.22 35.42
CA SER A 175 -0.52 -2.31 35.20
C SER A 175 -0.95 -1.68 33.87
N ALA A 176 -1.16 -2.51 32.84
CA ALA A 176 -1.64 -2.06 31.53
C ALA A 176 -3.02 -1.36 31.60
N TYR A 177 -3.92 -1.85 32.45
CA TYR A 177 -5.25 -1.25 32.64
C TYR A 177 -5.13 0.20 33.15
N GLU A 178 -4.34 0.42 34.19
CA GLU A 178 -4.17 1.73 34.79
C GLU A 178 -3.50 2.71 33.81
N GLN A 179 -2.47 2.25 33.08
CA GLN A 179 -1.82 3.03 32.03
C GLN A 179 -2.82 3.50 30.96
N HIS A 180 -3.68 2.62 30.45
CA HIS A 180 -4.70 3.00 29.48
C HIS A 180 -5.72 4.00 30.04
N ARG A 181 -6.15 3.86 31.29
CA ARG A 181 -7.08 4.81 31.95
C ARG A 181 -6.42 6.17 32.16
N LYS A 182 -5.17 6.20 32.64
CA LYS A 182 -4.36 7.42 32.79
C LYS A 182 -4.15 8.12 31.44
N ALA A 183 -3.77 7.40 30.39
CA ALA A 183 -3.59 7.96 29.05
C ALA A 183 -4.86 8.60 28.50
N ARG A 184 -6.03 7.94 28.66
CA ARG A 184 -7.33 8.52 28.28
C ARG A 184 -7.64 9.80 29.08
N SER A 185 -7.36 9.81 30.39
CA SER A 185 -7.57 10.97 31.25
C SER A 185 -6.67 12.14 30.85
N VAL A 186 -5.38 11.88 30.60
CA VAL A 186 -4.40 12.88 30.13
C VAL A 186 -4.83 13.48 28.80
N ALA A 187 -5.19 12.65 27.81
CA ALA A 187 -5.64 13.11 26.50
C ALA A 187 -6.91 13.97 26.60
N ARG A 188 -7.89 13.55 27.42
CA ARG A 188 -9.14 14.28 27.63
C ARG A 188 -8.93 15.61 28.35
N LEU A 189 -8.04 15.66 29.34
CA LEU A 189 -7.81 16.85 30.20
C LEU A 189 -6.68 17.76 29.70
N HIS A 190 -6.04 17.44 28.58
CA HIS A 190 -4.88 18.18 28.06
C HIS A 190 -5.15 19.68 27.94
N GLY A 191 -6.20 20.07 27.21
CA GLY A 191 -6.53 21.48 26.99
C GLY A 191 -6.82 22.25 28.29
N ILE A 192 -7.57 21.64 29.22
CA ILE A 192 -7.88 22.26 30.52
C ILE A 192 -6.61 22.45 31.35
N ARG A 193 -5.72 21.45 31.35
CA ARG A 193 -4.46 21.52 32.09
C ARG A 193 -3.52 22.57 31.51
N GLU A 194 -3.45 22.70 30.18
CA GLU A 194 -2.67 23.75 29.54
C GLU A 194 -3.21 25.15 29.84
N ALA A 195 -4.53 25.34 29.78
CA ALA A 195 -5.16 26.62 30.13
C ALA A 195 -4.88 27.01 31.58
N ARG A 196 -5.00 26.07 32.53
CA ARG A 196 -4.66 26.31 33.94
C ARG A 196 -3.16 26.60 34.14
N ARG A 197 -2.28 25.94 33.38
CA ARG A 197 -0.84 26.19 33.44
C ARG A 197 -0.53 27.62 32.99
N LYS A 198 -1.08 28.05 31.85
CA LYS A 198 -0.93 29.41 31.32
C LYS A 198 -1.48 30.47 32.28
N ALA A 199 -2.69 30.28 32.81
CA ALA A 199 -3.28 31.21 33.78
C ALA A 199 -2.42 31.36 35.04
N LYS A 200 -1.85 30.27 35.56
CA LYS A 200 -0.92 30.33 36.70
C LYS A 200 0.38 31.07 36.35
N GLU A 201 0.95 30.83 35.17
CA GLU A 201 2.15 31.53 34.70
C GLU A 201 1.89 33.04 34.53
N GLU A 202 0.72 33.43 34.03
CA GLU A 202 0.29 34.83 33.91
C GLU A 202 0.05 35.49 35.27
N GLU A 203 -0.59 34.80 36.22
CA GLU A 203 -0.74 35.28 37.59
C GLU A 203 0.62 35.46 38.29
N GLU A 204 1.56 34.53 38.12
CA GLU A 204 2.91 34.63 38.67
C GLU A 204 3.73 35.75 38.01
N ALA A 205 3.56 35.98 36.70
CA ALA A 205 4.18 37.10 36.00
C ALA A 205 3.63 38.44 36.47
N ASN A 206 2.32 38.53 36.71
CA ASN A 206 1.68 39.73 37.23
C ASN A 206 2.04 40.00 38.71
N LYS A 207 2.32 38.96 39.51
CA LYS A 207 2.83 39.11 40.89
C LYS A 207 4.29 39.58 40.96
N LYS A 208 5.05 39.45 39.87
CA LYS A 208 6.46 39.89 39.76
C LYS A 208 6.60 41.31 39.21
N LYS A 209 5.53 41.92 38.72
CA LYS A 209 5.44 43.35 38.40
C LYS A 209 4.97 44.13 39.61
#